data_AF-X1RDE4-F1
#
_entry.id   AF-X1RDE4-F1
#
_cell.length_a   1.000
_cell.length_b   1.000
_cell.length_c   1.000
_cell.angle_alpha   90.00
_cell.angle_beta   90.00
_cell.angle_gamma   90.00
#
_symmetry.space_group_name_H-M   'P 1'
#
loop_
_entity.id
_entity.type
_entity.pdbx_description
1 polymer ?
#
loop_
_entity_poly.entity_id
_entity_poly.type
_entity_poly.pdbx_seq_one_letter_code
_entity_poly.pdbx_strand_id
1 'polypeptide(L)'
;RPDTLADETREIIRRIYGYPDIDEALDEMPDDLASNIDLAIDHFYRQDNYIEIWYEARAMTGQFRHYTAKVDLVPLGGMSSIPYKWSLAKNLEWKRSKYQKPIKILYFGDEDLAGHLIKSDVEEDVRKWSEADFEIVWAGLTKEQVEKYGVPHSVEKKGYQWEALEDESASEIIRESLDRFIDRAIIKEAETEAHEQGEFWADPVRKAINEIIKEK
;
A
#
# COMPACT_ATOMS: atom_id res chain seq x y z
N ARG A 1 5.69 21.98 -23.33
CA ARG A 1 5.27 23.08 -22.40
C ARG A 1 5.80 22.69 -21.03
N PRO A 2 6.45 23.59 -20.26
CA PRO A 2 6.85 23.26 -18.91
C PRO A 2 5.61 22.98 -18.05
N ASP A 3 5.65 21.90 -17.27
CA ASP A 3 4.58 21.49 -16.36
C ASP A 3 4.71 22.29 -15.06
N THR A 4 4.01 23.43 -14.99
CA THR A 4 4.13 24.40 -13.87
C THR A 4 3.13 24.15 -12.75
N LEU A 5 2.31 23.10 -12.83
CA LEU A 5 1.23 22.77 -11.89
C LEU A 5 1.28 21.30 -11.46
N ALA A 6 2.50 20.75 -11.31
CA ALA A 6 2.70 19.40 -10.83
C ALA A 6 2.73 19.35 -9.29
N ASP A 7 2.02 18.36 -8.74
CA ASP A 7 1.93 18.09 -7.32
C ASP A 7 3.11 17.21 -6.87
N GLU A 8 4.34 17.73 -7.01
CA GLU A 8 5.60 16.97 -6.87
C GLU A 8 5.82 16.40 -5.45
N THR A 9 4.99 16.75 -4.49
CA THR A 9 5.16 16.30 -3.11
C THR A 9 4.33 15.02 -2.81
N ARG A 10 3.26 14.74 -3.57
CA ARG A 10 2.32 13.64 -3.30
C ARG A 10 2.73 12.41 -4.10
N GLU A 11 3.52 11.53 -3.47
CA GLU A 11 3.98 10.30 -4.10
C GLU A 11 3.30 9.07 -3.49
N ILE A 12 2.84 8.16 -4.36
CA ILE A 12 2.40 6.83 -3.94
C ILE A 12 3.62 6.07 -3.44
N ILE A 13 3.57 5.59 -2.20
CA ILE A 13 4.64 4.78 -1.64
C ILE A 13 4.38 3.34 -2.07
N ARG A 14 5.03 2.94 -3.17
CA ARG A 14 4.97 1.57 -3.69
C ARG A 14 5.72 0.62 -2.77
N ARG A 15 5.03 -0.43 -2.32
CA ARG A 15 5.60 -1.48 -1.47
C ARG A 15 5.43 -2.87 -2.06
N ILE A 16 4.67 -2.94 -3.15
CA ILE A 16 4.33 -4.18 -3.82
C ILE A 16 5.11 -4.24 -5.12
N TYR A 17 6.02 -5.20 -5.18
CA TYR A 17 6.80 -5.57 -6.35
C TYR A 17 7.05 -7.07 -6.26
N GLY A 18 7.25 -7.71 -7.41
CA GLY A 18 7.48 -9.14 -7.45
C GLY A 18 6.56 -9.89 -8.40
N TYR A 19 6.76 -11.20 -8.39
CA TYR A 19 6.14 -12.18 -9.27
C TYR A 19 4.99 -12.91 -8.56
N PRO A 20 4.07 -13.55 -9.31
CA PRO A 20 2.97 -14.34 -8.73
C PRO A 20 3.46 -15.52 -7.89
N ASP A 21 4.52 -16.16 -8.35
CA ASP A 21 5.20 -17.28 -7.71
C ASP A 21 6.65 -17.36 -8.16
N ILE A 22 7.39 -18.30 -7.58
CA ILE A 22 8.80 -18.53 -7.89
C ILE A 22 9.00 -18.98 -9.33
N ASP A 23 8.14 -19.84 -9.87
CA ASP A 23 8.36 -20.42 -11.19
C ASP A 23 8.35 -19.32 -12.26
N GLU A 24 7.38 -18.41 -12.18
CA GLU A 24 7.32 -17.22 -13.05
C GLU A 24 8.49 -16.27 -12.78
N ALA A 25 8.93 -16.13 -11.53
CA ALA A 25 10.11 -15.33 -11.20
C ALA A 25 11.38 -15.89 -11.88
N LEU A 26 11.57 -17.20 -11.84
CA LEU A 26 12.73 -17.87 -12.42
C LEU A 26 12.71 -17.84 -13.95
N ASP A 27 11.54 -18.01 -14.57
CA ASP A 27 11.38 -17.97 -16.04
C ASP A 27 11.67 -16.58 -16.62
N GLU A 28 11.37 -15.51 -15.88
CA GLU A 28 11.63 -14.13 -16.32
C GLU A 28 13.02 -13.60 -15.91
N MET A 29 13.75 -14.31 -15.05
CA MET A 29 15.08 -13.88 -14.61
C MET A 29 16.13 -14.08 -15.71
N PRO A 30 16.88 -13.03 -16.09
CA PRO A 30 18.06 -13.19 -16.94
C PRO A 30 19.12 -14.08 -16.26
N ASP A 31 19.72 -15.00 -17.01
CA ASP A 31 20.72 -15.99 -16.53
C ASP A 31 21.89 -15.37 -15.72
N ASP A 32 22.21 -14.09 -15.95
CA ASP A 32 23.31 -13.36 -15.31
C ASP A 32 22.90 -12.65 -14.00
N LEU A 33 21.61 -12.56 -13.70
CA LEU A 33 21.07 -11.79 -12.57
C LEU A 33 20.77 -12.65 -11.33
N ALA A 34 20.84 -13.99 -11.45
CA ALA A 34 20.59 -14.96 -10.37
C ALA A 34 21.51 -14.82 -9.13
N SER A 35 22.52 -13.97 -9.18
CA SER A 35 23.55 -13.84 -8.15
C SER A 35 23.29 -12.83 -7.03
N ASN A 36 22.28 -11.98 -7.15
CA ASN A 36 22.03 -10.92 -6.16
C ASN A 36 20.54 -10.52 -6.02
N ILE A 37 19.60 -11.36 -6.44
CA ILE A 37 18.19 -10.97 -6.43
C ILE A 37 17.52 -11.35 -5.11
N ASP A 38 17.02 -10.31 -4.44
CA ASP A 38 15.98 -10.39 -3.43
C ASP A 38 14.67 -10.74 -4.16
N LEU A 39 14.45 -12.05 -4.34
CA LEU A 39 13.25 -12.59 -5.00
C LEU A 39 12.04 -12.16 -4.16
N ALA A 40 11.19 -11.30 -4.73
CA ALA A 40 9.95 -10.90 -4.07
C ALA A 40 8.77 -11.63 -4.69
N ILE A 41 8.01 -12.34 -3.87
CA ILE A 41 6.72 -12.89 -4.25
C ILE A 41 5.63 -11.88 -3.86
N ASP A 42 4.84 -11.48 -4.85
CA ASP A 42 3.75 -10.53 -4.69
C ASP A 42 2.51 -11.25 -4.16
N HIS A 43 2.33 -11.19 -2.84
CA HIS A 43 1.26 -11.89 -2.12
C HIS A 43 -0.15 -11.56 -2.64
N PHE A 44 -0.37 -10.42 -3.31
CA PHE A 44 -1.69 -10.06 -3.85
C PHE A 44 -2.16 -10.99 -4.96
N TYR A 45 -1.28 -11.75 -5.61
CA TYR A 45 -1.68 -12.83 -6.52
C TYR A 45 -2.40 -13.98 -5.81
N ARG A 46 -2.26 -14.07 -4.48
CA ARG A 46 -2.87 -15.12 -3.64
C ARG A 46 -3.99 -14.61 -2.74
N GLN A 47 -4.04 -13.31 -2.43
CA GLN A 47 -5.13 -12.67 -1.67
C GLN A 47 -6.46 -12.67 -2.43
N ASP A 48 -7.61 -12.59 -1.75
CA ASP A 48 -8.93 -12.46 -2.42
C ASP A 48 -9.16 -11.06 -3.03
N ASN A 49 -8.52 -10.03 -2.45
CA ASN A 49 -8.69 -8.64 -2.84
C ASN A 49 -7.33 -7.98 -3.09
N TYR A 50 -7.28 -7.04 -4.03
CA TYR A 50 -6.19 -6.07 -4.09
C TYR A 50 -6.52 -4.89 -3.16
N ILE A 51 -5.56 -4.46 -2.35
CA ILE A 51 -5.77 -3.40 -1.35
C ILE A 51 -4.79 -2.25 -1.57
N GLU A 52 -5.31 -1.02 -1.49
CA GLU A 52 -4.51 0.19 -1.27
C GLU A 52 -4.97 0.89 0.01
N ILE A 53 -4.04 1.56 0.69
CA ILE A 53 -4.34 2.38 1.86
C ILE A 53 -4.22 3.84 1.46
N TRP A 54 -5.33 4.56 1.51
CA TRP A 54 -5.40 5.98 1.22
C TRP A 54 -5.59 6.73 2.52
N TYR A 55 -4.90 7.85 2.70
CA TYR A 55 -5.06 8.62 3.93
C TYR A 55 -4.94 10.13 3.74
N GLU A 56 -5.68 10.86 4.56
CA GLU A 56 -5.85 12.30 4.46
C GLU A 56 -4.56 13.07 4.79
N ALA A 57 -4.01 12.86 5.98
CA ALA A 57 -2.92 13.70 6.51
C ALA A 57 -1.55 13.05 6.30
N ARG A 58 -0.59 13.85 5.82
CA ARG A 58 0.78 13.37 5.60
C ARG A 58 1.49 12.94 6.87
N ALA A 59 1.18 13.56 8.01
CA ALA A 59 1.77 13.22 9.29
C ALA A 59 1.56 11.75 9.66
N MET A 60 0.47 11.14 9.19
CA MET A 60 0.14 9.73 9.42
C MET A 60 1.08 8.76 8.68
N THR A 61 1.87 9.24 7.72
CA THR A 61 2.75 8.39 6.89
C THR A 61 3.65 7.51 7.75
N GLY A 62 4.22 8.05 8.84
CA GLY A 62 5.08 7.29 9.74
C GLY A 62 4.38 6.09 10.37
N GLN A 63 3.15 6.27 10.87
CA GLN A 63 2.35 5.21 11.45
C GLN A 63 2.00 4.13 10.41
N PHE A 64 1.55 4.53 9.22
CA PHE A 64 1.28 3.56 8.16
C PHE A 64 2.54 2.85 7.65
N ARG A 65 3.71 3.52 7.62
CA ARG A 65 4.99 2.85 7.35
C ARG A 65 5.30 1.77 8.37
N HIS A 66 5.01 2.03 9.64
CA HIS A 66 5.34 1.13 10.71
C HIS A 66 4.36 -0.05 10.84
N TYR A 67 3.06 0.23 10.72
CA TYR A 67 2.00 -0.74 11.02
C TYR A 67 1.47 -1.52 9.82
N THR A 68 1.82 -1.09 8.61
CA THR A 68 1.40 -1.77 7.39
C THR A 68 2.63 -2.18 6.60
N ALA A 69 2.70 -3.47 6.27
CA ALA A 69 3.75 -4.00 5.41
C ALA A 69 3.14 -4.45 4.09
N LYS A 70 3.90 -4.32 3.01
CA LYS A 70 3.58 -4.90 1.69
C LYS A 70 2.21 -4.49 1.12
N VAL A 71 1.75 -3.28 1.43
CA VAL A 71 0.55 -2.64 0.86
C VAL A 71 0.94 -1.25 0.36
N ASP A 72 0.48 -0.87 -0.83
CA ASP A 72 0.76 0.46 -1.38
C ASP A 72 0.05 1.54 -0.55
N LEU A 73 0.75 2.64 -0.29
CA LEU A 73 0.22 3.76 0.47
C LEU A 73 0.04 5.00 -0.41
N VAL A 74 -1.09 5.67 -0.24
CA VAL A 74 -1.51 6.84 -1.02
C VAL A 74 -1.79 8.01 -0.06
N PRO A 75 -0.78 8.86 0.22
CA PRO A 75 -0.97 10.09 0.98
C PRO A 75 -1.69 11.14 0.13
N LEU A 76 -2.94 11.46 0.47
CA LEU A 76 -3.72 12.50 -0.22
C LEU A 76 -3.28 13.91 0.18
N GLY A 77 -2.85 14.12 1.42
CA GLY A 77 -2.39 15.43 1.91
C GLY A 77 -3.46 16.52 1.79
N GLY A 78 -4.70 16.23 2.17
CA GLY A 78 -5.85 17.12 1.96
C GLY A 78 -6.50 16.96 0.57
N MET A 79 -7.08 18.06 0.05
CA MET A 79 -7.66 18.07 -1.30
C MET A 79 -6.58 17.85 -2.37
N SER A 80 -6.74 16.77 -3.13
CA SER A 80 -5.78 16.34 -4.14
C SER A 80 -5.95 17.09 -5.45
N SER A 81 -4.84 17.35 -6.14
CA SER A 81 -4.85 17.97 -7.46
C SER A 81 -5.45 17.05 -8.54
N ILE A 82 -5.98 17.63 -9.61
CA ILE A 82 -6.53 16.87 -10.76
C ILE A 82 -5.50 15.89 -11.35
N PRO A 83 -4.24 16.30 -11.63
CA PRO A 83 -3.24 15.36 -12.17
C PRO A 83 -2.96 14.19 -11.24
N TYR A 84 -2.94 14.41 -9.93
CA TYR A 84 -2.75 13.35 -8.95
C TYR A 84 -3.94 12.39 -8.94
N LYS A 85 -5.17 12.89 -8.88
CA LYS A 85 -6.38 12.06 -8.95
C LYS A 85 -6.46 11.26 -10.27
N TRP A 86 -6.03 11.84 -11.39
CA TRP A 86 -5.95 11.11 -12.66
C TRP A 86 -4.90 10.00 -12.63
N SER A 87 -3.73 10.23 -12.03
CA SER A 87 -2.71 9.18 -11.90
C SER A 87 -3.17 8.04 -10.99
N LEU A 88 -3.95 8.33 -9.94
CA LEU A 88 -4.61 7.32 -9.12
C LEU A 88 -5.57 6.47 -9.96
N ALA A 89 -6.42 7.08 -10.77
CA ALA A 89 -7.34 6.36 -11.66
C ALA A 89 -6.60 5.40 -12.61
N LYS A 90 -5.55 5.88 -13.29
CA LYS A 90 -4.75 5.04 -14.20
C LYS A 90 -3.97 3.95 -13.46
N ASN A 91 -3.52 4.23 -12.24
CA ASN A 91 -2.92 3.21 -11.39
C ASN A 91 -3.93 2.09 -11.08
N LEU A 92 -5.15 2.42 -10.68
CA LEU A 92 -6.18 1.41 -10.39
C LEU A 92 -6.52 0.55 -11.61
N GLU A 93 -6.58 1.13 -12.81
CA GLU A 93 -6.73 0.38 -14.07
C GLU A 93 -5.58 -0.61 -14.29
N TRP A 94 -4.33 -0.17 -14.09
CA TRP A 94 -3.17 -1.04 -14.18
C TRP A 94 -3.23 -2.19 -13.16
N LYS A 95 -3.60 -1.89 -11.91
CA LYS A 95 -3.77 -2.90 -10.84
C LYS A 95 -4.88 -3.88 -11.16
N ARG A 96 -6.01 -3.41 -11.71
CA ARG A 96 -7.13 -4.25 -12.12
C ARG A 96 -6.74 -5.20 -13.26
N SER A 97 -5.92 -4.72 -14.19
CA SER A 97 -5.37 -5.55 -15.26
C SER A 97 -4.38 -6.58 -14.71
N LYS A 98 -3.47 -6.16 -13.81
CA LYS A 98 -2.44 -7.02 -13.21
C LYS A 98 -3.03 -8.17 -12.37
N TYR A 99 -3.87 -7.86 -11.40
CA TYR A 99 -4.32 -8.85 -10.41
C TYR A 99 -5.64 -9.52 -10.77
N GLN A 100 -6.45 -8.87 -11.61
CA GLN A 100 -7.78 -9.30 -11.99
C GLN A 100 -8.76 -9.57 -10.83
N LYS A 101 -8.56 -8.89 -9.70
CA LYS A 101 -9.31 -9.05 -8.46
C LYS A 101 -10.12 -7.80 -8.09
N PRO A 102 -11.12 -7.92 -7.20
CA PRO A 102 -11.77 -6.76 -6.60
C PRO A 102 -10.74 -5.85 -5.93
N ILE A 103 -10.87 -4.55 -6.16
CA ILE A 103 -10.01 -3.54 -5.53
C ILE A 103 -10.74 -2.93 -4.35
N LYS A 104 -10.10 -2.97 -3.18
CA LYS A 104 -10.54 -2.32 -1.95
C LYS A 104 -9.57 -1.19 -1.60
N ILE A 105 -10.11 -0.01 -1.34
CA ILE A 105 -9.34 1.14 -0.89
C ILE A 105 -9.74 1.41 0.54
N LEU A 106 -8.79 1.23 1.46
CA LEU A 106 -8.99 1.56 2.87
C LEU A 106 -8.65 3.04 3.07
N TYR A 107 -9.68 3.87 3.26
CA TYR A 107 -9.53 5.30 3.44
C TYR A 107 -9.46 5.66 4.93
N PHE A 108 -8.37 6.28 5.35
CA PHE A 108 -8.16 6.79 6.71
C PHE A 108 -8.18 8.31 6.73
N GLY A 109 -9.14 8.90 7.43
CA GLY A 109 -9.26 10.34 7.63
C GLY A 109 -9.74 10.69 9.04
N ASP A 110 -9.80 12.00 9.30
CA ASP A 110 -10.35 12.56 10.52
C ASP A 110 -11.88 12.34 10.56
N GLU A 111 -12.46 12.19 11.76
CA GLU A 111 -13.91 12.16 11.95
C GLU A 111 -14.40 13.62 12.02
N ASP A 112 -14.40 14.28 10.86
CA ASP A 112 -14.90 15.63 10.65
C ASP A 112 -15.47 15.81 9.22
N LEU A 113 -16.06 16.97 8.95
CA LEU A 113 -16.64 17.27 7.63
C LEU A 113 -15.60 17.30 6.50
N ALA A 114 -14.36 17.70 6.80
CA ALA A 114 -13.31 17.80 5.80
C ALA A 114 -12.81 16.43 5.37
N GLY A 115 -12.59 15.51 6.32
CA GLY A 115 -12.17 14.14 6.05
C GLY A 115 -13.15 13.38 5.16
N HIS A 116 -14.46 13.52 5.43
CA HIS A 116 -15.50 12.97 4.57
C HIS A 116 -15.57 13.63 3.19
N LEU A 117 -15.38 14.95 3.11
CA LEU A 117 -15.41 15.68 1.84
C LEU A 117 -14.24 15.30 0.94
N ILE A 118 -13.04 15.16 1.50
CA ILE A 118 -11.83 14.75 0.77
C ILE A 118 -12.02 13.34 0.21
N LYS A 119 -12.55 12.40 1.01
CA LYS A 119 -12.92 11.06 0.55
C LYS A 119 -13.89 11.14 -0.64
N SER A 120 -14.99 11.90 -0.51
CA SER A 120 -15.99 11.96 -1.58
C SER A 120 -15.45 12.61 -2.86
N ASP A 121 -14.63 13.66 -2.73
CA ASP A 121 -14.03 14.37 -3.86
C ASP A 121 -13.05 13.48 -4.64
N VAL A 122 -12.17 12.78 -3.94
CA VAL A 122 -11.22 11.86 -4.60
C VAL A 122 -11.97 10.67 -5.22
N GLU A 123 -12.99 10.14 -4.53
CA GLU A 123 -13.78 9.03 -5.04
C GLU A 123 -14.52 9.40 -6.32
N GLU A 124 -15.22 10.53 -6.34
CA GLU A 124 -16.03 10.97 -7.47
C GLU A 124 -15.17 11.15 -8.74
N ASP A 125 -14.04 11.84 -8.62
CA ASP A 125 -13.16 12.09 -9.76
C ASP A 125 -12.43 10.84 -10.24
N VAL A 126 -11.92 10.01 -9.32
CA VAL A 126 -11.25 8.75 -9.70
C VAL A 126 -12.24 7.80 -10.37
N ARG A 127 -13.48 7.70 -9.88
CA ARG A 127 -14.53 6.89 -10.53
C ARG A 127 -14.89 7.40 -11.93
N LYS A 128 -14.85 8.72 -12.17
CA LYS A 128 -15.10 9.29 -13.51
C LYS A 128 -13.99 8.98 -14.50
N TRP A 129 -12.75 8.80 -14.04
CA TRP A 129 -11.57 8.69 -14.91
C TRP A 129 -10.98 7.28 -14.99
N SER A 130 -11.45 6.37 -14.13
CA SER A 130 -11.03 4.97 -14.05
C SER A 130 -12.08 4.04 -14.65
N GLU A 131 -11.65 3.11 -15.50
CA GLU A 131 -12.48 1.98 -15.93
C GLU A 131 -12.47 0.82 -14.91
N ALA A 132 -11.53 0.83 -13.95
CA ALA A 132 -11.51 -0.15 -12.89
C ALA A 132 -12.67 0.08 -11.90
N ASP A 133 -13.39 -1.00 -11.58
CA ASP A 133 -14.30 -1.01 -10.45
C ASP A 133 -13.53 -1.19 -9.13
N PHE A 134 -13.93 -0.42 -8.12
CA PHE A 134 -13.31 -0.42 -6.79
C PHE A 134 -14.29 0.04 -5.72
N GLU A 135 -14.02 -0.37 -4.48
CA GLU A 135 -14.77 0.07 -3.30
C GLU A 135 -13.87 0.88 -2.37
N ILE A 136 -14.31 2.08 -1.97
CA ILE A 136 -13.66 2.83 -0.89
C ILE A 136 -14.37 2.53 0.43
N VAL A 137 -13.66 1.85 1.32
CA VAL A 137 -14.10 1.52 2.67
C VAL A 137 -13.58 2.58 3.63
N TRP A 138 -14.47 3.15 4.45
CA TRP A 138 -14.04 4.02 5.56
C TRP A 138 -13.34 3.18 6.63
N ALA A 139 -12.06 3.42 6.81
CA ALA A 139 -11.20 2.84 7.84
C ALA A 139 -10.62 3.92 8.79
N GLY A 140 -11.02 5.18 8.58
CA GLY A 140 -10.66 6.31 9.42
C GLY A 140 -11.30 6.25 10.80
N LEU A 141 -11.09 7.31 11.56
CA LEU A 141 -11.65 7.43 12.90
C LEU A 141 -13.19 7.39 12.81
N THR A 142 -13.83 6.72 13.77
CA THR A 142 -15.29 6.65 13.92
C THR A 142 -15.71 7.19 15.28
N LYS A 143 -16.98 7.57 15.44
CA LYS A 143 -17.49 8.06 16.73
C LYS A 143 -17.37 7.03 17.85
N GLU A 144 -17.57 5.76 17.54
CA GLU A 144 -17.41 4.66 18.49
C GLU A 144 -15.96 4.52 18.95
N GLN A 145 -14.99 4.65 18.03
CA GLN A 145 -13.56 4.64 18.36
C GLN A 145 -13.15 5.89 19.14
N VAL A 146 -13.69 7.06 18.80
CA VAL A 146 -13.49 8.30 19.57
C VAL A 146 -13.88 8.11 21.02
N GLU A 147 -15.04 7.52 21.27
CA GLU A 147 -15.50 7.23 22.62
C GLU A 147 -14.65 6.17 23.31
N LYS A 148 -14.33 5.07 22.61
CA LYS A 148 -13.49 3.96 23.13
C LYS A 148 -12.12 4.45 23.57
N TYR A 149 -11.47 5.30 22.78
CA TYR A 149 -10.10 5.76 23.02
C TYR A 149 -10.00 7.12 23.71
N GLY A 150 -11.13 7.76 24.01
CA GLY A 150 -11.16 9.06 24.69
C GLY A 150 -10.53 10.19 23.87
N VAL A 151 -10.69 10.17 22.54
CA VAL A 151 -10.06 11.14 21.63
C VAL A 151 -10.62 12.54 21.90
N PRO A 152 -9.79 13.55 22.19
CA PRO A 152 -10.26 14.90 22.48
C PRO A 152 -10.87 15.54 21.24
N HIS A 153 -11.97 16.28 21.44
CA HIS A 153 -12.61 17.04 20.38
C HIS A 153 -11.78 18.27 20.01
N SER A 154 -11.51 18.44 18.72
CA SER A 154 -10.79 19.59 18.18
C SER A 154 -11.71 20.80 18.02
N VAL A 155 -11.39 21.90 18.69
CA VAL A 155 -12.16 23.16 18.60
C VAL A 155 -11.98 23.82 17.22
N GLU A 156 -10.78 23.69 16.63
CA GLU A 156 -10.43 24.31 15.35
C GLU A 156 -11.16 23.63 14.18
N LYS A 157 -11.08 22.29 14.11
CA LYS A 157 -11.68 21.52 13.01
C LYS A 157 -13.14 21.11 13.24
N LYS A 158 -13.67 21.33 14.44
CA LYS A 158 -15.05 20.93 14.83
C LYS A 158 -15.30 19.43 14.63
N GLY A 159 -14.37 18.59 15.07
CA GLY A 159 -14.44 17.14 14.96
C GLY A 159 -13.29 16.46 15.70
N TYR A 160 -13.01 15.21 15.35
CA TYR A 160 -11.95 14.41 16.00
C TYR A 160 -10.83 14.10 15.03
N GLN A 161 -9.60 14.26 15.50
CA GLN A 161 -8.42 14.15 14.66
C GLN A 161 -7.65 12.87 14.95
N TRP A 162 -7.18 12.22 13.89
CA TRP A 162 -6.34 11.04 13.99
C TRP A 162 -5.07 11.30 14.79
N GLU A 163 -4.46 12.48 14.65
CA GLU A 163 -3.24 12.88 15.35
C GLU A 163 -3.39 12.94 16.88
N ALA A 164 -4.63 12.97 17.38
CA ALA A 164 -4.92 12.94 18.81
C ALA A 164 -5.03 11.52 19.39
N LEU A 165 -4.89 10.48 18.55
CA LEU A 165 -4.78 9.10 19.00
C LEU A 165 -3.39 8.83 19.57
N GLU A 166 -3.37 8.06 20.66
CA GLU A 166 -2.15 7.37 21.08
C GLU A 166 -1.74 6.32 20.02
N ASP A 167 -0.45 6.05 19.94
CA ASP A 167 0.12 5.19 18.90
C ASP A 167 -0.42 3.74 18.96
N GLU A 168 -0.69 3.23 20.16
CA GLU A 168 -1.31 1.91 20.36
C GLU A 168 -2.73 1.85 19.79
N SER A 169 -3.55 2.89 20.03
CA SER A 169 -4.91 2.99 19.49
C SER A 169 -4.90 3.09 17.96
N ALA A 170 -3.97 3.88 17.39
CA ALA A 170 -3.80 3.97 15.94
C ALA A 170 -3.40 2.61 15.33
N SER A 171 -2.48 1.89 15.99
CA SER A 171 -2.05 0.54 15.59
C SER A 171 -3.22 -0.44 15.56
N GLU A 172 -4.06 -0.45 16.60
CA GLU A 172 -5.25 -1.31 16.68
C GLU A 172 -6.20 -1.02 15.52
N ILE A 173 -6.58 0.24 15.30
CA ILE A 173 -7.50 0.65 14.23
C ILE A 173 -6.97 0.26 12.84
N ILE A 174 -5.69 0.52 12.59
CA ILE A 174 -5.04 0.20 11.31
C ILE A 174 -5.06 -1.31 11.05
N ARG A 175 -4.68 -2.11 12.05
CA ARG A 175 -4.59 -3.57 11.93
C ARG A 175 -5.95 -4.21 11.76
N GLU A 176 -6.92 -3.84 12.59
CA GLU A 176 -8.29 -4.34 12.48
C GLU A 176 -8.91 -4.03 11.11
N SER A 177 -8.66 -2.83 10.58
CA SER A 177 -9.16 -2.45 9.26
C SER A 177 -8.54 -3.27 8.14
N LEU A 178 -7.23 -3.55 8.23
CA LEU A 178 -6.50 -4.31 7.22
C LEU A 178 -6.85 -5.81 7.26
N ASP A 179 -6.94 -6.38 8.46
CA ASP A 179 -7.15 -7.82 8.68
C ASP A 179 -8.51 -8.32 8.21
N ARG A 180 -9.45 -7.40 7.96
CA ARG A 180 -10.75 -7.71 7.34
C ARG A 180 -10.64 -8.11 5.87
N PHE A 181 -9.56 -7.73 5.19
CA PHE A 181 -9.42 -7.89 3.74
C PHE A 181 -8.12 -8.58 3.33
N ILE A 182 -7.15 -8.69 4.23
CA ILE A 182 -5.86 -9.33 3.98
C ILE A 182 -5.72 -10.58 4.85
N ASP A 183 -5.28 -11.68 4.24
CA ASP A 183 -4.85 -12.85 4.98
C ASP A 183 -3.34 -12.74 5.27
N ARG A 184 -2.99 -12.62 6.56
CA ARG A 184 -1.61 -12.54 7.02
C ARG A 184 -0.84 -13.85 6.85
N ALA A 185 -1.52 -14.99 6.82
CA ALA A 185 -0.88 -16.27 6.54
C ALA A 185 -0.32 -16.29 5.12
N ILE A 186 -1.08 -15.79 4.14
CA ILE A 186 -0.65 -15.68 2.74
C ILE A 186 0.57 -14.76 2.60
N ILE A 187 0.61 -13.64 3.32
CA ILE A 187 1.78 -12.74 3.31
C ILE A 187 3.00 -13.50 3.83
N LYS A 188 2.85 -14.19 4.97
CA LYS A 188 3.94 -14.93 5.60
C LYS A 188 4.42 -16.10 4.72
N GLU A 189 3.51 -16.79 4.04
CA GLU A 189 3.85 -17.86 3.10
C GLU A 189 4.66 -17.32 1.92
N ALA A 190 4.22 -16.22 1.29
CA ALA A 190 4.96 -15.58 0.20
C ALA A 190 6.36 -15.11 0.64
N GLU A 191 6.50 -14.58 1.87
CA GLU A 191 7.79 -14.20 2.44
C GLU A 191 8.68 -15.41 2.76
N THR A 192 8.10 -16.49 3.29
CA THR A 192 8.84 -17.72 3.59
C THR A 192 9.36 -18.35 2.31
N GLU A 193 8.52 -18.43 1.28
CA GLU A 193 8.84 -18.94 -0.04
C GLU A 193 9.96 -18.14 -0.71
N ALA A 194 9.85 -16.81 -0.70
CA ALA A 194 10.89 -15.91 -1.16
C ALA A 194 12.24 -16.14 -0.44
N HIS A 195 12.18 -16.27 0.89
CA HIS A 195 13.36 -16.44 1.73
C HIS A 195 14.06 -17.79 1.50
N GLU A 196 13.31 -18.90 1.54
CA GLU A 196 13.83 -20.26 1.36
C GLU A 196 14.52 -20.42 0.01
N GLN A 197 13.95 -19.85 -1.06
CA GLN A 197 14.58 -19.88 -2.38
C GLN A 197 15.77 -18.94 -2.47
N GLY A 198 15.68 -17.74 -1.88
CA GLY A 198 16.81 -16.84 -1.77
C GLY A 198 18.02 -17.53 -1.12
N GLU A 199 17.81 -18.32 -0.07
CA GLU A 199 18.86 -19.14 0.55
C GLU A 199 19.31 -20.30 -0.35
N PHE A 200 18.37 -21.04 -0.95
CA PHE A 200 18.67 -22.17 -1.82
C PHE A 200 19.55 -21.79 -3.01
N TRP A 201 19.30 -20.63 -3.63
CA TRP A 201 20.05 -20.14 -4.79
C TRP A 201 21.30 -19.33 -4.41
N ALA A 202 21.33 -18.72 -3.22
CA ALA A 202 22.51 -17.98 -2.76
C ALA A 202 23.75 -18.85 -2.67
N ASP A 203 23.62 -20.11 -2.24
CA ASP A 203 24.78 -20.99 -2.00
C ASP A 203 25.44 -21.51 -3.29
N PRO A 204 24.73 -22.08 -4.28
CA PRO A 204 25.31 -22.48 -5.56
C PRO A 204 25.93 -21.28 -6.30
N VAL A 205 25.27 -20.13 -6.27
CA VAL A 205 25.75 -18.95 -7.00
C VAL A 205 26.94 -18.31 -6.31
N ARG A 206 26.96 -18.19 -4.97
CA ARG A 206 28.17 -17.78 -4.22
C ARG A 206 29.32 -18.74 -4.45
N LYS A 207 29.06 -20.05 -4.54
CA LYS A 207 30.10 -21.06 -4.81
C LYS A 207 30.67 -20.91 -6.21
N ALA A 208 29.83 -20.75 -7.23
CA ALA A 208 30.25 -20.50 -8.61
C ALA A 208 31.07 -19.20 -8.75
N ILE A 209 30.64 -18.10 -8.12
CA ILE A 209 31.37 -16.83 -8.09
C ILE A 209 32.75 -17.00 -7.43
N ASN A 210 32.82 -17.70 -6.29
CA ASN A 210 34.08 -17.94 -5.59
C ASN A 210 35.05 -18.84 -6.37
N GLU A 211 34.55 -19.77 -7.19
CA GLU A 211 35.38 -20.58 -8.09
C GLU A 211 35.94 -19.73 -9.24
N ILE A 212 35.12 -18.87 -9.86
CA ILE A 212 35.56 -17.93 -10.91
C ILE A 212 36.60 -16.94 -10.40
N ILE A 213 36.46 -16.46 -9.16
CA ILE A 213 37.44 -15.56 -8.52
C ILE A 213 38.76 -16.27 -8.21
N LYS A 214 38.74 -17.57 -7.90
CA LYS A 214 39.96 -18.36 -7.61
C LYS A 214 40.75 -18.74 -8.86
N GLU A 215 40.13 -18.74 -10.03
CA GLU A 215 40.77 -19.05 -11.32
C GLU A 215 41.40 -17.83 -12.01
N LYS A 216 41.26 -16.63 -11.43
CA LYS A 216 41.93 -15.39 -11.85
C LYS A 216 43.09 -15.04 -10.93
#